data_AF-A0A7Y5EGD6-F1
#
_entry.id   AF-A0A7Y5EGD6-F1
#
_cell.length_a   1.000
_cell.length_b   1.000
_cell.length_c   1.000
_cell.angle_alpha   90.00
_cell.angle_beta   90.00
_cell.angle_gamma   90.00
#
_symmetry.space_group_name_H-M   'P 1'
#
loop_
_entity.id
_entity.type
_entity.pdbx_description
1 polymer ?
#
loop_
_entity_poly.entity_id
_entity_poly.type
_entity_poly.pdbx_seq_one_letter_code
_entity_poly.pdbx_strand_id
1 'polypeptide(L)'
;MRLQYGFSLVEVLVTLLVLKVGLLGVLAAQTLALRQVNDATQRTHAVAFSHALLSHVQANSALAELVSGQITSATEIAPVPPCGPEHLCSAQQLAQGQLNQWWQTKSGLSKPVLCTEAEGAALLLEISWQQRSAADPGFAECSPGVGRSGFTLQSRWR
;
A
#
# COMPACT_ATOMS: atom_id res chain seq x y z
N MET A 1 -61.64 18.36 30.16
CA MET A 1 -60.55 17.64 30.87
C MET A 1 -59.71 16.93 29.82
N ARG A 2 -58.41 17.25 29.71
CA ARG A 2 -57.49 16.55 28.79
C ARG A 2 -57.03 15.25 29.47
N LEU A 3 -57.34 14.10 28.89
CA LEU A 3 -56.81 12.81 29.32
C LEU A 3 -55.30 12.79 29.04
N GLN A 4 -54.47 12.63 30.08
CA GLN A 4 -53.05 12.38 29.89
C GLN A 4 -52.87 10.89 29.59
N TYR A 5 -52.40 10.59 28.37
CA TYR A 5 -51.98 9.24 28.01
C TYR A 5 -50.55 9.03 28.52
N GLY A 6 -50.40 8.22 29.57
CA GLY A 6 -49.09 7.84 30.10
C GLY A 6 -48.38 6.85 29.17
N PHE A 7 -47.04 6.91 29.15
CA PHE A 7 -46.19 5.99 28.38
C PHE A 7 -46.42 4.53 28.82
N SER A 8 -46.67 3.64 27.86
CA SER A 8 -46.76 2.20 28.13
C SER A 8 -45.36 1.57 28.21
N LEU A 9 -45.16 0.57 29.06
CA LEU A 9 -43.91 -0.21 29.12
C LEU A 9 -43.59 -0.86 27.77
N VAL A 10 -44.62 -1.23 27.00
CA VAL A 10 -44.48 -1.77 25.64
C VAL A 10 -43.92 -0.73 24.68
N GLU A 11 -44.29 0.54 24.82
CA GLU A 11 -43.82 1.63 23.97
C GLU A 11 -42.33 1.90 24.17
N VAL A 12 -41.87 1.88 25.43
CA VAL A 12 -40.44 1.98 25.76
C VAL A 12 -39.67 0.78 25.19
N LEU A 13 -40.24 -0.42 25.25
CA LEU A 13 -39.58 -1.62 24.76
C LEU A 13 -39.44 -1.62 23.23
N VAL A 14 -40.46 -1.13 22.50
CA VAL A 14 -40.43 -0.96 21.05
C VAL A 14 -39.45 0.15 20.64
N THR A 15 -39.43 1.29 21.33
CA THR A 15 -38.46 2.37 21.03
C THR A 15 -37.02 1.91 21.24
N LEU A 16 -36.73 1.17 22.32
CA LEU A 16 -35.41 0.57 22.53
C LEU A 16 -35.06 -0.48 21.48
N LEU A 17 -36.03 -1.27 21.00
CA LEU A 17 -35.82 -2.23 19.92
C LEU A 17 -35.42 -1.52 18.63
N VAL A 18 -36.19 -0.50 18.21
CA VAL A 18 -35.92 0.28 17.00
C VAL A 18 -34.56 0.99 17.11
N LEU A 19 -34.26 1.59 18.26
CA LEU A 19 -32.97 2.25 18.52
C LEU A 19 -31.79 1.26 18.37
N LYS A 20 -31.90 0.07 18.97
CA LYS A 20 -30.84 -0.96 18.89
C LYS A 20 -30.60 -1.42 17.46
N VAL A 21 -31.67 -1.68 16.71
CA VAL A 21 -31.57 -2.07 15.28
C VAL A 21 -30.92 -0.94 14.46
N GLY A 22 -31.32 0.31 14.69
CA GLY A 22 -30.71 1.47 14.04
C GLY A 22 -29.22 1.60 14.33
N LEU A 23 -28.81 1.44 15.60
CA LEU A 23 -27.41 1.52 16.00
C LEU A 23 -26.55 0.41 15.37
N LEU A 24 -27.06 -0.82 15.29
CA LEU A 24 -26.36 -1.91 14.60
C LEU A 24 -26.17 -1.62 13.11
N GLY A 25 -27.16 -1.01 12.46
CA GLY A 25 -27.05 -0.55 11.08
C GLY A 25 -25.93 0.48 10.88
N VAL A 26 -25.84 1.46 11.78
CA VAL A 26 -24.76 2.48 11.76
C VAL A 26 -23.39 1.84 11.96
N LEU A 27 -23.25 0.92 12.92
CA LEU A 27 -21.99 0.22 13.16
C LEU A 27 -21.56 -0.61 11.95
N ALA A 28 -22.49 -1.33 11.32
CA ALA A 28 -22.20 -2.07 10.09
C ALA A 28 -21.68 -1.15 8.98
N ALA A 29 -22.34 0.00 8.76
CA ALA A 29 -21.89 1.00 7.80
C ALA A 29 -20.49 1.57 8.14
N GLN A 30 -20.22 1.86 9.42
CA GLN A 30 -18.90 2.33 9.86
C GLN A 30 -17.81 1.30 9.57
N THR A 31 -18.05 0.00 9.81
CA THR A 31 -17.06 -1.03 9.50
C THR A 31 -16.74 -1.11 8.01
N LEU A 32 -17.74 -0.92 7.14
CA LEU A 32 -17.53 -0.88 5.70
C LEU A 32 -16.74 0.36 5.28
N ALA A 33 -17.06 1.53 5.84
CA ALA A 33 -16.33 2.77 5.58
C ALA A 33 -14.85 2.65 5.97
N LEU A 34 -14.55 2.07 7.13
CA LEU A 34 -13.18 1.82 7.57
C LEU A 34 -12.40 0.90 6.61
N ARG A 35 -13.06 -0.12 6.06
CA ARG A 35 -12.44 -1.01 5.05
C ARG A 35 -12.09 -0.22 3.79
N GLN A 36 -13.03 0.57 3.26
CA GLN A 36 -12.81 1.40 2.08
C GLN A 36 -11.70 2.44 2.27
N VAL A 37 -11.64 3.08 3.44
CA VAL A 37 -10.58 4.05 3.77
C VAL A 37 -9.22 3.36 3.81
N ASN A 38 -9.12 2.16 4.39
CA ASN A 38 -7.86 1.42 4.41
C ASN A 38 -7.39 1.07 2.99
N ASP A 39 -8.28 0.53 2.15
CA ASP A 39 -7.95 0.17 0.77
C ASP A 39 -7.52 1.40 -0.06
N ALA A 40 -8.19 2.54 0.12
CA ALA A 40 -7.82 3.81 -0.50
C ALA A 40 -6.46 4.33 0.00
N THR A 41 -6.16 4.14 1.29
CA THR A 41 -4.88 4.54 1.90
C THR A 41 -3.73 3.70 1.34
N GLN A 42 -3.90 2.37 1.26
CA GLN A 42 -2.93 1.46 0.64
C GLN A 42 -2.63 1.87 -0.80
N ARG A 43 -3.66 2.16 -1.59
CA ARG A 43 -3.50 2.63 -2.97
C ARG A 43 -2.76 3.97 -3.04
N THR A 44 -3.07 4.91 -2.15
CA THR A 44 -2.38 6.21 -2.08
C THR A 44 -0.89 6.03 -1.78
N HIS A 45 -0.54 5.17 -0.81
CA HIS A 45 0.86 4.87 -0.50
C HIS A 45 1.57 4.20 -1.68
N ALA A 46 0.92 3.26 -2.37
CA ALA A 46 1.49 2.59 -3.55
C ALA A 46 1.76 3.58 -4.69
N VAL A 47 0.80 4.48 -4.98
CA VAL A 47 0.95 5.52 -6.01
C VAL A 47 2.09 6.46 -5.64
N ALA A 48 2.12 7.00 -4.42
CA ALA A 48 3.18 7.89 -3.98
C ALA A 48 4.57 7.23 -4.05
N PHE A 49 4.68 5.98 -3.57
CA PHE A 49 5.92 5.22 -3.60
C PHE A 49 6.39 4.92 -5.03
N SER A 50 5.48 4.47 -5.90
CA SER A 50 5.81 4.15 -7.30
C SER A 50 6.28 5.38 -8.08
N HIS A 51 5.64 6.54 -7.90
CA HIS A 51 6.09 7.80 -8.52
C HIS A 51 7.44 8.25 -8.00
N ALA A 52 7.67 8.18 -6.68
CA ALA A 52 8.98 8.51 -6.10
C ALA A 52 10.06 7.61 -6.69
N LEU A 53 9.84 6.29 -6.69
CA LEU A 53 10.78 5.32 -7.25
C LEU A 53 11.09 5.60 -8.72
N LEU A 54 10.06 5.83 -9.54
CA LEU A 54 10.22 6.18 -10.94
C LEU A 54 11.04 7.45 -11.15
N SER A 55 10.75 8.52 -10.40
CA SER A 55 11.52 9.77 -10.48
C SER A 55 12.99 9.59 -10.10
N HIS A 56 13.25 8.65 -9.19
CA HIS A 56 14.58 8.36 -8.72
C HIS A 56 15.38 7.49 -9.68
N VAL A 57 14.77 6.45 -10.24
CA VAL A 57 15.34 5.70 -11.36
C VAL A 57 15.61 6.64 -12.52
N GLN A 58 14.79 7.69 -12.70
CA GLN A 58 15.03 8.72 -13.71
C GLN A 58 16.23 9.61 -13.42
N ALA A 59 16.43 10.01 -12.17
CA ALA A 59 17.58 10.81 -11.78
C ALA A 59 18.89 10.01 -11.76
N ASN A 60 18.83 8.69 -11.56
CA ASN A 60 19.99 7.82 -11.42
C ASN A 60 19.77 6.49 -12.15
N SER A 61 20.31 6.38 -13.37
CA SER A 61 20.16 5.20 -14.22
C SER A 61 20.78 3.93 -13.61
N ALA A 62 21.75 4.06 -12.69
CA ALA A 62 22.32 2.90 -12.00
C ALA A 62 21.30 2.20 -11.08
N LEU A 63 20.22 2.89 -10.69
CA LEU A 63 19.10 2.26 -9.97
C LEU A 63 18.29 1.31 -10.87
N ALA A 64 18.21 1.56 -12.18
CA ALA A 64 17.38 0.76 -13.09
C ALA A 64 17.83 -0.70 -13.12
N GLU A 65 19.15 -0.93 -13.16
CA GLU A 65 19.73 -2.27 -13.08
C GLU A 65 19.47 -2.91 -11.71
N LEU A 66 19.54 -2.10 -10.65
CA LEU A 66 19.38 -2.53 -9.28
C LEU A 66 17.95 -2.93 -8.92
N VAL A 67 16.96 -2.28 -9.54
CA VAL A 67 15.54 -2.58 -9.31
C VAL A 67 14.98 -3.61 -10.28
N SER A 68 15.81 -4.09 -11.22
CA SER A 68 15.41 -5.06 -12.24
C SER A 68 14.93 -6.38 -11.61
N GLY A 69 13.86 -6.95 -12.18
CA GLY A 69 13.25 -8.16 -11.64
C GLY A 69 12.29 -7.86 -10.49
N GLN A 70 12.23 -8.76 -9.51
CA GLN A 70 11.24 -8.73 -8.43
C GLN A 70 11.91 -8.38 -7.09
N ILE A 71 11.32 -7.42 -6.38
CA ILE A 71 11.73 -7.00 -5.04
C ILE A 71 10.56 -7.20 -4.08
N THR A 72 10.78 -8.01 -3.06
CA THR A 72 9.78 -8.34 -2.03
C THR A 72 10.18 -7.82 -0.65
N SER A 73 11.47 -7.57 -0.43
CA SER A 73 12.01 -7.16 0.86
C SER A 73 13.28 -6.30 0.73
N ALA A 74 13.60 -5.53 1.78
CA ALA A 74 14.83 -4.73 1.83
C ALA A 74 16.06 -5.64 1.92
N THR A 75 15.88 -6.85 2.46
CA THR A 75 16.95 -7.83 2.67
C THR A 75 17.49 -8.44 1.39
N GLU A 76 16.80 -8.26 0.26
CA GLU A 76 17.32 -8.62 -1.07
C GLU A 76 18.30 -7.58 -1.63
N ILE A 77 18.34 -6.38 -1.04
CA ILE A 77 19.27 -5.32 -1.44
C ILE A 77 20.55 -5.50 -0.63
N ALA A 78 21.69 -5.64 -1.31
CA ALA A 78 22.98 -5.82 -0.67
C ALA A 78 23.24 -4.68 0.36
N PRO A 79 23.73 -5.01 1.57
CA PRO A 79 24.11 -3.99 2.55
C PRO A 79 25.24 -3.13 1.98
N VAL A 80 25.09 -1.82 2.10
CA VAL A 80 26.04 -0.86 1.53
C VAL A 80 27.10 -0.52 2.58
N PRO A 81 28.39 -0.47 2.21
CA PRO A 81 29.42 0.07 3.10
C PRO A 81 29.06 1.52 3.51
N PRO A 82 29.52 1.99 4.69
CA PRO A 82 29.24 3.35 5.12
C PRO A 82 29.79 4.34 4.09
N CYS A 83 28.90 4.98 3.33
CA CYS A 83 29.25 6.06 2.41
C CYS A 83 29.34 7.37 3.20
N GLY A 84 30.47 8.08 3.12
CA GLY A 84 30.70 9.29 3.90
C GLY A 84 31.98 10.01 3.49
N PRO A 85 32.35 11.10 4.16
CA PRO A 85 33.54 11.88 3.83
C PRO A 85 34.84 11.06 3.86
N GLU A 86 34.89 9.96 4.62
CA GLU A 86 36.06 9.08 4.74
C GLU A 86 36.01 7.84 3.81
N HIS A 87 34.87 7.58 3.16
CA HIS A 87 34.65 6.39 2.34
C HIS A 87 33.97 6.78 1.01
N LEU A 88 34.76 6.76 -0.07
CA LEU A 88 34.29 7.03 -1.42
C LEU A 88 33.46 5.84 -1.93
N CYS A 89 32.20 6.10 -2.26
CA CYS A 89 31.30 5.10 -2.84
C CYS A 89 31.21 5.24 -4.36
N SER A 90 31.12 4.11 -5.04
CA SER A 90 30.76 4.10 -6.46
C SER A 90 29.30 4.56 -6.64
N ALA A 91 28.94 4.99 -7.85
CA ALA A 91 27.57 5.36 -8.19
C ALA A 91 26.56 4.23 -7.87
N GLN A 92 26.99 2.97 -8.02
CA GLN A 92 26.17 1.80 -7.73
C GLN A 92 25.99 1.55 -6.23
N GLN A 93 27.02 1.80 -5.41
CA GLN A 93 26.91 1.71 -3.95
C GLN A 93 26.00 2.79 -3.38
N LEU A 94 26.11 4.03 -3.88
CA LEU A 94 25.19 5.12 -3.49
C LEU A 94 23.74 4.78 -3.86
N ALA A 95 23.51 4.24 -5.07
CA ALA A 95 22.21 3.78 -5.52
C ALA A 95 21.63 2.67 -4.61
N GLN A 96 22.44 1.69 -4.22
CA GLN A 96 22.03 0.63 -3.27
C GLN A 96 21.63 1.20 -1.91
N GLY A 97 22.36 2.18 -1.39
CA GLY A 97 22.12 2.75 -0.06
C GLY A 97 20.83 3.56 -0.05
N GLN A 98 20.62 4.31 -1.13
CA GLN A 98 19.42 5.08 -1.37
C GLN A 98 18.18 4.19 -1.51
N LEU A 99 18.26 3.10 -2.28
CA LEU A 99 17.17 2.14 -2.41
C LEU A 99 16.82 1.47 -1.08
N ASN A 100 17.85 1.09 -0.30
CA ASN A 100 17.68 0.56 1.06
C ASN A 100 16.91 1.53 1.96
N GLN A 101 17.31 2.79 1.98
CA GLN A 101 16.65 3.82 2.80
C GLN A 101 15.18 4.01 2.39
N TRP A 102 14.88 4.04 1.09
CA TRP A 102 13.49 4.15 0.63
C TRP A 102 12.63 2.96 1.00
N TRP A 103 13.20 1.75 0.93
CA TRP A 103 12.47 0.57 1.33
C TRP A 103 12.11 0.58 2.81
N GLN A 104 12.97 1.15 3.67
CA GLN A 104 12.62 1.40 5.08
C GLN A 104 11.55 2.49 5.22
N THR A 105 11.49 3.42 4.28
CA THR A 105 10.47 4.49 4.23
C THR A 105 9.15 4.01 3.62
N LYS A 106 8.99 2.70 3.30
CA LYS A 106 7.73 2.09 2.85
C LYS A 106 6.68 2.08 3.98
N SER A 107 6.27 3.25 4.41
CA SER A 107 5.24 3.39 5.42
C SER A 107 3.90 3.01 4.80
N GLY A 108 3.25 2.00 5.38
CA GLY A 108 1.83 1.71 5.15
C GLY A 108 1.49 0.56 4.21
N LEU A 109 2.39 0.11 3.34
CA LEU A 109 2.09 -1.00 2.41
C LEU A 109 2.16 -2.37 3.08
N SER A 110 1.09 -3.15 2.97
CA SER A 110 1.06 -4.54 3.46
C SER A 110 1.68 -5.50 2.43
N LYS A 111 2.82 -6.10 2.76
CA LYS A 111 3.58 -7.04 1.90
C LYS A 111 3.68 -6.57 0.44
N PRO A 112 4.30 -5.41 0.19
CA PRO A 112 4.46 -4.89 -1.16
C PRO A 112 5.40 -5.79 -1.95
N VAL A 113 5.07 -5.98 -3.22
CA VAL A 113 5.90 -6.62 -4.21
C VAL A 113 6.04 -5.64 -5.36
N LEU A 114 7.28 -5.42 -5.75
CA LEU A 114 7.63 -4.53 -6.83
C LEU A 114 8.29 -5.35 -7.92
N CYS A 115 7.87 -5.18 -9.16
CA CYS A 115 8.48 -5.85 -10.29
C CYS A 115 8.78 -4.85 -11.37
N THR A 116 9.99 -4.87 -11.88
CA THR A 116 10.36 -4.02 -13.00
C THR A 116 10.87 -4.86 -14.16
N GLU A 117 10.39 -4.51 -15.34
CA GLU A 117 10.82 -5.11 -16.59
C GLU A 117 11.23 -3.98 -17.55
N ALA A 118 12.43 -4.10 -18.11
CA ALA A 118 12.94 -3.15 -19.08
C ALA A 118 12.45 -3.56 -20.48
N GLU A 119 11.68 -2.68 -21.13
CA GLU A 119 11.13 -2.91 -22.47
C GLU A 119 11.71 -1.86 -23.44
N GLY A 120 12.92 -2.13 -23.95
CA GLY A 120 13.65 -1.19 -24.81
C GLY A 120 13.98 0.12 -24.11
N ALA A 121 13.39 1.23 -24.58
CA ALA A 121 13.52 2.57 -23.97
C ALA A 121 12.39 2.89 -22.96
N ALA A 122 11.63 1.88 -22.54
CA ALA A 122 10.61 2.01 -21.52
C ALA A 122 10.94 1.13 -20.29
N LEU A 123 10.55 1.58 -19.11
CA LEU A 123 10.55 0.77 -17.90
C LEU A 123 9.10 0.50 -17.50
N LEU A 124 8.71 -0.78 -17.48
CA LEU A 124 7.44 -1.21 -16.94
C LEU A 124 7.65 -1.50 -15.45
N LEU A 125 6.94 -0.75 -14.62
CA LEU A 125 6.93 -0.92 -13.17
C LEU A 125 5.57 -1.46 -12.75
N GLU A 126 5.56 -2.64 -12.17
CA GLU A 126 4.39 -3.23 -11.52
C GLU A 126 4.54 -3.19 -10.01
N ILE A 127 3.48 -2.76 -9.32
CA ILE A 127 3.43 -2.74 -7.86
C ILE A 127 2.16 -3.43 -7.38
N SER A 128 2.31 -4.36 -6.45
CA SER A 128 1.19 -5.06 -5.80
C SER A 128 1.36 -5.11 -4.29
N TRP A 129 0.24 -5.20 -3.58
CA TRP A 129 0.18 -5.31 -2.12
C TRP A 129 -0.95 -6.23 -1.69
N GLN A 130 -0.82 -6.81 -0.50
CA GLN A 130 -1.83 -7.71 0.06
C GLN A 130 -3.06 -6.92 0.53
N GLN A 131 -4.25 -7.36 0.13
CA GLN A 131 -5.51 -6.85 0.68
C GLN A 131 -5.70 -7.34 2.11
N ARG A 132 -6.22 -6.49 3.00
CA ARG A 132 -6.39 -6.84 4.43
C ARG A 132 -7.20 -8.10 4.66
N SER A 133 -8.26 -8.31 3.88
CA SER A 133 -9.20 -9.44 4.04
C SER A 133 -8.73 -10.72 3.38
N ALA A 134 -7.61 -10.69 2.66
CA ALA A 134 -7.16 -11.82 1.88
C ALA A 134 -6.18 -12.71 2.65
N ALA A 135 -6.36 -14.03 2.50
CA ALA A 135 -5.35 -14.99 2.89
C ALA A 135 -4.04 -14.70 2.16
N ASP A 136 -2.92 -14.91 2.85
CA ASP A 136 -1.62 -14.80 2.21
C ASP A 136 -1.48 -15.91 1.15
N PRO A 137 -1.29 -15.59 -0.14
CA PRO A 137 -1.10 -16.60 -1.17
C PRO A 137 0.19 -17.43 -0.95
N GLY A 138 1.08 -17.01 -0.05
CA GLY A 138 2.31 -17.74 0.27
C GLY A 138 3.44 -17.51 -0.74
N PHE A 139 3.15 -16.84 -1.85
CA PHE A 139 4.12 -16.34 -2.81
C PHE A 139 3.84 -14.87 -3.14
N ALA A 140 4.93 -14.14 -3.38
CA ALA A 140 4.89 -12.76 -3.84
C ALA A 140 4.70 -12.76 -5.36
N GLU A 141 3.55 -12.29 -5.83
CA GLU A 141 3.29 -12.09 -7.26
C GLU A 141 3.24 -10.61 -7.61
N CYS A 142 3.81 -10.27 -8.77
CA CYS A 142 3.74 -8.93 -9.36
C CYS A 142 2.29 -8.60 -9.76
N SER A 143 1.60 -9.58 -10.35
CA SER A 143 0.27 -9.37 -10.90
C SER A 143 -0.79 -9.17 -9.81
N PRO A 144 -1.77 -8.26 -10.02
CA PRO A 144 -2.96 -8.20 -9.19
C PRO A 144 -3.76 -9.50 -9.35
N GLY A 145 -4.26 -10.02 -8.24
CA GLY A 145 -4.87 -11.35 -8.23
C GLY A 145 -5.74 -11.59 -7.01
N VAL A 146 -6.07 -12.85 -6.74
CA VAL A 146 -6.88 -13.21 -5.59
C VAL A 146 -6.18 -12.76 -4.32
N GLY A 147 -6.72 -11.72 -3.70
CA GLY A 147 -6.20 -11.19 -2.44
C GLY A 147 -5.06 -10.18 -2.54
N ARG A 148 -4.68 -9.79 -3.76
CA ARG A 148 -3.69 -8.73 -4.00
C ARG A 148 -4.29 -7.64 -4.88
N SER A 149 -4.07 -6.40 -4.47
CA SER A 149 -4.34 -5.23 -5.31
C SER A 149 -3.02 -4.75 -5.91
N GLY A 150 -3.07 -4.22 -7.11
CA GLY A 150 -1.87 -3.71 -7.78
C GLY A 150 -2.20 -2.88 -8.99
N PHE A 151 -1.18 -2.25 -9.55
CA PHE A 151 -1.26 -1.54 -10.82
C PHE A 151 0.11 -1.52 -11.49
N THR A 152 0.09 -1.29 -12.80
CA THR A 152 1.28 -1.12 -13.63
C THR A 152 1.43 0.33 -14.06
N LEU A 153 2.65 0.84 -14.01
CA LEU A 153 3.06 2.12 -14.57
C LEU A 153 4.11 1.87 -15.64
N GLN A 154 4.03 2.59 -16.75
CA GLN A 154 5.06 2.57 -17.78
C GLN A 154 5.70 3.95 -17.84
N SER A 155 7.01 4.04 -17.69
CA SER A 155 7.76 5.24 -18.07
C SER A 155 8.48 5.03 -19.38
N ARG A 156 8.55 6.09 -20.18
CA ARG A 156 9.38 6.16 -21.37
C ARG A 156 10.45 7.23 -21.17
N TRP A 157 11.68 6.86 -21.46
CA TRP A 157 12.81 7.77 -21.55
C TRP A 157 12.69 8.56 -22.87
N ARG A 158 12.89 9.89 -22.84
CA ARG A 158 12.97 10.71 -24.05
C ARG A 158 14.41 10.83 -24.50
#